data_AF-A0A7S2VNH1-F1
#
_entry.id   AF-A0A7S2VNH1-F1
#
_cell.length_a   1.000
_cell.length_b   1.000
_cell.length_c   1.000
_cell.angle_alpha   90.00
_cell.angle_beta   90.00
_cell.angle_gamma   90.00
#
_symmetry.space_group_name_H-M   'P 1'
#
loop_
_entity.id
_entity.type
_entity.pdbx_description
1 polymer ?
#
loop_
_entity_poly.entity_id
_entity_poly.type
_entity_poly.pdbx_seq_one_letter_code
_entity_poly.pdbx_strand_id
1 'polypeptide(L)'
;QACIEGGRSAEEVAARLLGGGGEGRGFPPAELARMRQVFRRFKPPDTSEVAREELPEIFTQLGYFGVAEEGVRRISQQVSQYSTFSFPEFCEVAERFPASEQE
;
A
#
# COMPACT_ATOMS: atom_id res chain seq x y z
N GLN A 1 -3.65 13.43 26.52
CA GLN A 1 -3.73 13.21 25.06
C GLN A 1 -3.29 11.79 24.80
N ALA A 2 -4.22 10.89 24.47
CA ALA A 2 -3.89 9.53 24.08
C ALA A 2 -3.52 9.56 22.60
N CYS A 3 -2.22 9.66 22.31
CA CYS A 3 -1.72 9.37 20.98
C CYS A 3 -2.00 7.89 20.73
N ILE A 4 -2.78 7.60 19.71
CA ILE A 4 -3.03 6.26 19.19
C ILE A 4 -1.67 5.72 18.70
N GLU A 5 -0.93 5.10 19.61
CA GLU A 5 0.30 4.36 19.33
C GLU A 5 -0.05 3.14 18.47
N GLY A 6 0.41 3.12 17.22
CA GLY A 6 0.20 1.96 16.34
C GLY A 6 0.28 2.19 14.85
N GLY A 7 0.58 3.42 14.38
CA GLY A 7 0.91 3.66 12.98
C GLY A 7 2.29 3.10 12.64
N ARG A 8 2.36 2.11 11.73
CA ARG A 8 3.64 1.56 11.27
C ARG A 8 4.11 2.33 10.05
N SER A 9 5.22 3.05 10.16
CA SER A 9 5.80 3.78 9.01
C SER A 9 5.98 2.84 7.81
N ALA A 10 5.86 3.39 6.60
CA ALA A 10 6.09 2.63 5.36
C ALA A 10 7.44 1.90 5.38
N GLU A 11 8.45 2.53 5.96
CA GLU A 11 9.77 1.97 6.19
C GLU A 11 9.78 0.77 7.14
N GLU A 12 8.95 0.74 8.20
CA GLU A 12 8.86 -0.39 9.12
C GLU A 12 8.22 -1.61 8.42
N VAL A 13 7.20 -1.37 7.60
CA VAL A 13 6.57 -2.45 6.83
C VAL A 13 7.52 -2.95 5.74
N ALA A 14 8.23 -2.06 5.08
CA ALA A 14 9.28 -2.41 4.12
C ALA A 14 10.41 -3.23 4.73
N ALA A 15 10.91 -2.80 5.89
CA ALA A 15 11.95 -3.50 6.62
C ALA A 15 11.50 -4.91 7.03
N ARG A 16 10.21 -5.12 7.31
CA ARG A 16 9.64 -6.45 7.52
C ARG A 16 9.50 -7.28 6.25
N LEU A 17 9.15 -6.66 5.13
CA LEU A 17 9.04 -7.33 3.83
C LEU A 17 10.42 -7.76 3.29
N LEU A 18 11.46 -6.95 3.51
CA LEU A 18 12.82 -7.21 3.03
C LEU A 18 13.70 -7.95 4.06
N GLY A 19 13.37 -7.87 5.36
CA GLY A 19 14.16 -8.43 6.46
C GLY A 19 13.76 -9.84 6.91
N GLY A 20 12.64 -10.39 6.42
CA GLY A 20 12.16 -11.73 6.77
C GLY A 20 12.54 -12.77 5.71
N GLY A 21 13.67 -13.45 5.90
CA GLY A 21 14.11 -14.53 5.01
C GLY A 21 13.08 -15.66 4.87
N GLY A 22 12.47 -15.76 3.70
CA GLY A 22 11.63 -16.89 3.29
C GLY A 22 11.15 -16.65 1.87
N GLU A 23 11.50 -17.56 0.97
CA GLU A 23 11.10 -17.55 -0.46
C GLU A 23 9.59 -17.33 -0.63
N GLY A 24 9.20 -16.08 -0.88
CA GLY A 24 7.82 -15.68 -1.08
C GLY A 24 7.71 -14.17 -1.07
N ARG A 25 8.02 -13.50 -2.20
CA ARG A 25 7.73 -12.08 -2.40
C ARG A 25 6.25 -11.82 -2.12
N GLY A 26 5.95 -11.02 -1.11
CA GLY A 26 4.59 -10.58 -0.85
C GLY A 26 4.30 -10.28 0.62
N PHE A 27 3.20 -9.56 0.83
CA PHE A 27 2.71 -9.23 2.16
C PHE A 27 2.29 -10.48 2.94
N PRO A 28 2.53 -10.54 4.25
CA PRO A 28 2.04 -11.65 5.07
C PRO A 28 0.50 -11.71 5.00
N PRO A 29 -0.11 -12.89 5.15
CA PRO A 29 -1.56 -13.06 4.98
C PRO A 29 -2.38 -12.17 5.93
N ALA A 30 -1.86 -11.85 7.11
CA ALA A 30 -2.47 -10.91 8.05
C ALA A 30 -2.49 -9.46 7.52
N GLU A 31 -1.44 -9.05 6.80
CA GLU A 31 -1.36 -7.72 6.18
C GLU A 31 -2.21 -7.66 4.90
N LEU A 32 -2.18 -8.71 4.07
CA LEU A 32 -3.10 -8.84 2.93
C LEU A 32 -4.56 -8.75 3.36
N ALA A 33 -4.93 -9.34 4.50
CA ALA A 33 -6.28 -9.22 5.04
C ALA A 33 -6.64 -7.78 5.43
N ARG A 34 -5.72 -7.04 6.06
CA ARG A 34 -5.90 -5.60 6.38
C ARG A 34 -6.00 -4.76 5.10
N MET A 35 -5.05 -4.92 4.19
CA MET A 35 -5.03 -4.28 2.87
C MET A 35 -6.34 -4.50 2.13
N ARG A 36 -6.83 -5.75 2.10
CA ARG A 36 -8.09 -6.09 1.43
C ARG A 36 -9.30 -5.46 2.11
N GLN A 37 -9.30 -5.38 3.44
CA GLN A 37 -10.38 -4.74 4.19
C GLN A 37 -10.46 -3.24 3.91
N VAL A 38 -9.32 -2.54 3.90
CA VAL A 38 -9.27 -1.11 3.57
C VAL A 38 -9.60 -0.91 2.09
N PHE A 39 -9.00 -1.68 1.18
CA PHE A 39 -9.30 -1.62 -0.26
C PHE A 39 -10.79 -1.77 -0.55
N ARG A 40 -11.49 -2.69 0.13
CA ARG A 40 -12.95 -2.87 0.00
C ARG A 40 -13.77 -1.66 0.47
N ARG A 41 -13.22 -0.86 1.38
CA ARG A 41 -13.88 0.33 1.91
C ARG A 41 -13.80 1.51 0.94
N PHE A 42 -12.72 1.56 0.17
CA PHE A 42 -12.48 2.58 -0.85
C PHE A 42 -13.00 2.19 -2.23
N LYS A 43 -13.18 0.90 -2.52
CA LYS A 43 -13.76 0.48 -3.80
C LYS A 43 -15.23 0.91 -3.89
N PRO A 44 -15.68 1.44 -5.04
CA PRO A 44 -17.10 1.60 -5.34
C PRO A 44 -17.86 0.27 -5.22
N PRO A 45 -19.17 0.31 -4.86
CA PRO A 45 -19.98 -0.91 -4.79
C PRO A 45 -20.03 -1.66 -6.14
N ASP A 46 -19.99 -0.92 -7.25
CA ASP A 46 -20.15 -1.44 -8.61
C ASP A 46 -18.84 -1.87 -9.29
N THR A 47 -17.68 -1.56 -8.71
CA THR A 47 -16.37 -1.86 -9.32
C THR A 47 -15.54 -2.80 -8.44
N SER A 48 -14.60 -3.51 -9.06
CA SER A 48 -13.60 -4.32 -8.33
C SER A 48 -12.26 -3.58 -8.16
N GLU A 49 -12.22 -2.31 -8.56
CA GLU A 49 -11.03 -1.49 -8.67
C GLU A 49 -11.21 -0.18 -7.91
N VAL A 50 -10.11 0.37 -7.39
CA VAL A 50 -10.04 1.68 -6.73
C VAL A 50 -9.42 2.70 -7.67
N ALA A 51 -9.77 3.98 -7.54
CA ALA A 51 -9.10 5.01 -8.32
C ALA A 51 -7.67 5.25 -7.80
N ARG A 52 -6.77 5.67 -8.70
CA ARG A 52 -5.37 6.02 -8.37
C ARG A 52 -5.29 7.10 -7.28
N GLU A 53 -6.23 8.04 -7.31
CA GLU A 53 -6.32 9.16 -6.38
C GLU A 53 -6.64 8.70 -4.95
N GLU A 54 -7.29 7.54 -4.80
CA GLU A 54 -7.64 6.96 -3.50
C GLU A 54 -6.48 6.16 -2.89
N LEU A 55 -5.49 5.77 -3.70
CA LEU A 55 -4.32 5.01 -3.23
C LEU A 55 -3.61 5.67 -2.04
N PRO A 56 -3.19 6.95 -2.09
CA PRO A 56 -2.51 7.57 -0.95
C PRO A 56 -3.36 7.60 0.32
N GLU A 57 -4.68 7.77 0.19
CA GLU A 57 -5.58 7.74 1.34
C GLU A 57 -5.71 6.32 1.91
N ILE A 58 -5.76 5.29 1.04
CA ILE A 58 -5.71 3.88 1.45
C ILE A 58 -4.41 3.58 2.21
N PHE A 59 -3.26 4.07 1.72
CA PHE A 59 -1.97 3.90 2.41
C PHE A 59 -1.98 4.57 3.79
N THR A 60 -2.53 5.77 3.88
CA THR A 60 -2.69 6.49 5.15
C THR A 60 -3.59 5.73 6.13
N GLN A 61 -4.70 5.15 5.66
CA GLN A 61 -5.63 4.34 6.47
C GLN A 61 -5.04 3.03 6.96
N LEU A 62 -4.12 2.44 6.19
CA LEU A 62 -3.35 1.28 6.61
C LEU A 62 -2.28 1.63 7.66
N GLY A 63 -2.11 2.93 7.93
CA GLY A 63 -1.16 3.44 8.90
C GLY A 63 0.25 3.55 8.33
N TYR A 64 0.41 3.53 7.00
CA TYR A 64 1.68 3.80 6.36
C TYR A 64 1.99 5.30 6.43
N PHE A 65 2.58 5.71 7.54
CA PHE A 65 3.05 7.09 7.72
C PHE A 65 4.38 7.28 6.96
N GLY A 66 4.54 8.44 6.32
CA GLY A 66 5.71 8.78 5.49
C GLY A 66 5.53 8.48 4.00
N VAL A 67 4.36 7.99 3.59
CA VAL A 67 4.04 7.79 2.18
C VAL A 67 3.76 9.15 1.53
N ALA A 68 4.71 9.66 0.74
CA ALA A 68 4.47 10.86 -0.06
C ALA A 68 3.43 10.55 -1.16
N GLU A 69 2.37 11.36 -1.24
CA GLU A 69 1.37 11.26 -2.32
C GLU A 69 2.02 11.22 -3.71
N GLU A 70 3.06 12.03 -3.89
CA GLU A 70 3.81 12.10 -5.15
C GLU A 70 4.55 10.79 -5.45
N GLY A 71 5.13 10.15 -4.43
CA GLY A 71 5.77 8.84 -4.54
C GLY A 71 4.78 7.74 -4.92
N VAL A 72 3.61 7.70 -4.26
CA VAL A 72 2.53 6.74 -4.61
C VAL A 72 2.05 6.96 -6.03
N ARG A 73 1.86 8.22 -6.44
CA ARG A 73 1.41 8.55 -7.79
C ARG A 73 2.44 8.13 -8.85
N ARG A 74 3.72 8.32 -8.56
CA ARG A 74 4.81 7.92 -9.47
C ARG A 74 4.91 6.41 -9.61
N ILE A 75 4.80 5.68 -8.51
CA ILE A 75 4.93 4.22 -8.50
C ILE A 75 3.67 3.55 -9.05
N SER A 76 2.49 4.08 -8.73
CA SER A 76 1.24 3.64 -9.34
C SER A 76 1.26 3.83 -10.86
N GLN A 77 1.81 4.94 -11.39
CA GLN A 77 2.01 5.10 -12.84
C GLN A 77 2.98 4.07 -13.45
N GLN A 78 3.97 3.60 -12.69
CA GLN A 78 4.90 2.55 -13.17
C GLN A 78 4.26 1.15 -13.15
N VAL A 79 3.39 0.89 -12.17
CA VAL A 79 2.68 -0.40 -12.04
C VAL A 79 1.56 -0.51 -13.07
N SER A 80 0.75 0.55 -13.22
CA SER A 80 -0.39 0.55 -14.13
C SER A 80 -0.58 1.90 -14.82
N GLN A 81 -0.73 1.84 -16.14
CA GLN A 81 -1.05 2.99 -16.98
C GLN A 81 -2.49 3.50 -16.77
N TYR A 82 -3.35 2.69 -16.18
CA TYR A 82 -4.75 3.02 -15.92
C TYR A 82 -4.93 3.88 -14.67
N SER A 83 -6.05 4.62 -14.63
CA SER A 83 -6.45 5.43 -13.47
C SER A 83 -7.14 4.61 -12.38
N THR A 84 -7.35 3.31 -12.60
CA THR A 84 -7.95 2.36 -11.66
C THR A 84 -6.97 1.23 -11.36
N PHE A 85 -7.05 0.71 -10.15
CA PHE A 85 -6.16 -0.32 -9.63
C PHE A 85 -6.96 -1.46 -9.03
N SER A 86 -6.65 -2.68 -9.45
CA SER A 86 -7.12 -3.90 -8.82
C SER A 86 -6.35 -4.18 -7.54
N PHE A 87 -6.91 -5.02 -6.66
CA PHE A 87 -6.22 -5.45 -5.44
C PHE A 87 -4.78 -6.00 -5.66
N PRO A 88 -4.50 -6.86 -6.67
CA PRO A 88 -3.13 -7.29 -6.93
C PRO A 88 -2.20 -6.15 -7.36
N GLU A 89 -2.68 -5.21 -8.19
CA GLU A 89 -1.88 -4.03 -8.61
C GLU A 89 -1.58 -3.13 -7.40
N PHE A 90 -2.55 -2.95 -6.50
CA PHE A 90 -2.35 -2.24 -5.24
C PHE A 90 -1.24 -2.87 -4.38
N CYS A 91 -1.19 -4.19 -4.28
CA CYS A 91 -0.14 -4.89 -3.56
C CYS A 91 1.22 -4.68 -4.24
N GLU A 92 1.28 -4.69 -5.58
CA GLU A 92 2.51 -4.43 -6.31
C GLU A 92 3.03 -3.00 -6.09
N VAL A 93 2.13 -2.00 -6.04
CA VAL A 93 2.50 -0.61 -5.68
C VAL A 93 3.08 -0.57 -4.28
N ALA A 94 2.44 -1.23 -3.31
CA ALA A 94 2.88 -1.25 -1.93
C ALA A 94 4.23 -1.98 -1.76
N GLU A 95 4.50 -3.01 -2.56
CA GLU A 95 5.79 -3.71 -2.59
C GLU A 95 6.90 -2.86 -3.22
N ARG A 96 6.59 -2.10 -4.27
CA ARG A 96 7.56 -1.22 -4.94
C ARG A 96 7.80 0.10 -4.21
N PHE A 97 6.83 0.57 -3.41
CA PHE A 97 6.93 1.82 -2.67
C PHE A 97 8.25 1.99 -1.90
N PRO A 98 8.63 1.08 -1.00
CA PRO A 98 9.85 1.25 -0.23
C PRO A 98 11.16 1.02 -1.01
N ALA A 99 11.09 0.37 -2.17
CA ALA A 99 12.26 0.24 -3.03
C ALA A 99 12.60 1.56 -3.73
N SER A 100 11.63 2.47 -3.89
CA SER A 100 11.81 3.74 -4.61
C SER A 100 12.23 4.92 -3.70
N GLU A 101 12.06 4.84 -2.39
CA GLU A 101 12.46 5.91 -1.44
C GLU A 101 13.94 5.83 -1.04
N GLN A 102 14.70 4.82 -1.50
CA GLN A 102 16.14 4.67 -1.22
C GLN A 102 17.08 5.33 -2.24
N GLU A 103 16.56 6.16 -3.17
CA GLU A 103 17.36 6.91 -4.16
C GLU A 103 17.45 8.41 -3.87
#